data_AF-A0A9D8ZBL9-F1
#
_entry.id   AF-A0A9D8ZBL9-F1
#
_cell.length_a   1.000
_cell.length_b   1.000
_cell.length_c   1.000
_cell.angle_alpha   90.00
_cell.angle_beta   90.00
_cell.angle_gamma   90.00
#
_symmetry.space_group_name_H-M   'P 1'
#
loop_
_entity.id
_entity.type
_entity.pdbx_description
1 polymer ?
#
loop_
_entity_poly.entity_id
_entity_poly.type
_entity_poly.pdbx_seq_one_letter_code
_entity_poly.pdbx_strand_id
1 'polypeptide(L)'
;MVDHRTNDHASRPLPFLASWGLPVLILIGSNFLQDMVPLVAIIAILSAALFWMGAACVLNARRCRRRHCFYSGPIFLLGALAVLLVGLEIISLGEDGLVIVIGVTLSLALSTYLTEPVFGKYID
;
A
#
# COMPACT_ATOMS: atom_id res chain seq x y z
N MET A 1 16.39 -20.64 -13.54
CA MET A 1 16.31 -20.17 -12.14
C MET A 1 15.97 -18.68 -12.17
N VAL A 2 14.86 -18.28 -11.55
CA VAL A 2 14.56 -16.85 -11.39
C VAL A 2 15.57 -16.30 -10.40
N ASP A 3 16.37 -15.32 -10.80
CA ASP A 3 17.22 -14.61 -9.85
C ASP A 3 16.33 -13.69 -9.00
N HIS A 4 16.02 -14.16 -7.80
CA HIS A 4 15.17 -13.45 -6.86
C HIS A 4 15.81 -12.14 -6.35
N ARG A 5 17.15 -12.04 -6.31
CA ARG A 5 17.83 -10.89 -5.69
C ARG A 5 17.91 -9.68 -6.63
N THR A 6 18.17 -9.89 -7.91
CA THR A 6 18.26 -8.78 -8.88
C THR A 6 16.89 -8.20 -9.23
N ASN A 7 15.85 -9.04 -9.21
CA ASN A 7 14.48 -8.68 -9.57
C ASN A 7 13.63 -8.20 -8.39
N ASP A 8 14.14 -8.29 -7.15
CA ASP A 8 13.43 -7.81 -5.96
C ASP A 8 13.60 -6.29 -5.79
N HIS A 9 12.60 -5.57 -6.27
CA HIS A 9 12.53 -4.11 -6.16
C HIS A 9 12.39 -3.64 -4.72
N ALA A 10 11.83 -4.45 -3.82
CA ALA A 10 11.69 -4.09 -2.41
C ALA A 10 13.04 -4.11 -1.67
N SER A 11 14.04 -4.82 -2.20
CA SER A 11 15.39 -4.89 -1.62
C SER A 11 16.36 -3.82 -2.18
N ARG A 12 15.91 -2.95 -3.08
CA ARG A 12 16.74 -1.93 -3.75
C ARG A 12 16.24 -0.52 -3.41
N PRO A 13 17.13 0.43 -3.06
CA PRO A 13 16.72 1.70 -2.49
C PRO A 13 15.88 2.56 -3.44
N LEU A 14 16.31 2.73 -4.69
CA LEU A 14 15.59 3.55 -5.68
C LEU A 14 14.17 3.06 -5.99
N PRO A 15 13.97 1.80 -6.45
CA PRO A 15 12.62 1.33 -6.70
C PRO A 15 11.79 1.21 -5.41
N PHE A 16 12.44 1.00 -4.25
CA PHE A 16 11.76 1.02 -2.97
C PHE A 16 11.17 2.40 -2.65
N LEU A 17 11.99 3.45 -2.75
CA LEU A 17 11.57 4.82 -2.51
C LEU A 17 10.47 5.24 -3.50
N ALA A 18 10.56 4.87 -4.77
CA ALA A 18 9.53 5.21 -5.75
C ALA A 18 8.21 4.46 -5.53
N SER A 19 8.27 3.19 -5.10
CA SER A 19 7.07 2.33 -5.03
C SER A 19 6.37 2.36 -3.68
N TRP A 20 7.09 2.65 -2.60
CA TRP A 20 6.53 2.67 -1.24
C TRP A 20 6.88 3.96 -0.49
N GLY A 21 8.10 4.48 -0.62
CA GLY A 21 8.52 5.70 0.07
C GLY A 21 7.69 6.93 -0.31
N LEU A 22 7.60 7.24 -1.61
CA LEU A 22 6.86 8.37 -2.14
C LEU A 22 5.35 8.27 -1.83
N PRO A 23 4.66 7.12 -2.05
CA PRO A 23 3.29 6.96 -1.61
C PRO A 23 3.08 7.17 -0.11
N VAL A 24 3.96 6.64 0.76
CA VAL A 24 3.85 6.86 2.21
C VAL A 24 3.99 8.35 2.55
N LEU A 25 4.93 9.06 1.91
CA LEU A 25 5.05 10.51 2.07
C LEU A 25 3.80 11.25 1.61
N ILE A 26 3.16 10.82 0.52
CA ILE A 26 1.89 11.39 0.04
C ILE A 26 0.76 11.14 1.04
N LEU A 27 0.63 9.91 1.56
CA LEU A 27 -0.38 9.56 2.57
C LEU A 27 -0.24 10.43 3.83
N ILE A 28 0.99 10.57 4.35
CA ILE A 28 1.26 11.42 5.51
C ILE A 28 1.02 12.90 5.17
N GLY A 29 1.51 13.34 4.02
CA GLY A 29 1.40 14.72 3.54
C GLY A 29 -0.03 15.19 3.34
N SER A 30 -0.96 14.28 3.03
CA SER A 30 -2.38 14.61 2.85
C SER A 30 -3.03 15.25 4.08
N ASN A 31 -2.54 14.97 5.28
CA ASN A 31 -3.03 15.58 6.53
C ASN A 31 -2.84 17.10 6.56
N PHE A 32 -1.84 17.61 5.84
CA PHE A 32 -1.54 19.05 5.78
C PHE A 32 -2.24 19.76 4.62
N LEU A 33 -2.97 19.03 3.78
CA LEU A 33 -3.63 19.55 2.58
C LEU A 33 -5.16 19.65 2.72
N GLN A 34 -5.72 19.22 3.86
CA GLN A 34 -7.18 19.10 4.06
C GLN A 34 -7.93 20.42 3.90
N ASP A 35 -7.32 21.55 4.31
CA ASP A 35 -7.94 22.89 4.17
C ASP A 35 -7.64 23.57 2.83
N MET A 36 -6.69 23.04 2.06
CA MET A 36 -6.22 23.65 0.81
C MET A 36 -6.76 22.95 -0.44
N VAL A 37 -7.21 21.71 -0.30
CA VAL A 37 -7.55 20.81 -1.41
C VAL A 37 -8.95 20.23 -1.18
N PRO A 38 -9.82 20.20 -2.20
CA PRO A 38 -11.14 19.57 -2.06
C PRO A 38 -11.05 18.13 -1.57
N LEU A 39 -11.94 17.72 -0.67
CA LEU A 39 -11.95 16.39 -0.07
C LEU A 39 -11.92 15.26 -1.12
N VAL A 40 -12.65 15.41 -2.22
CA VAL A 40 -12.66 14.44 -3.33
C VAL A 40 -11.26 14.23 -3.93
N ALA A 41 -10.47 15.29 -4.05
CA ALA A 41 -9.09 15.18 -4.53
C ALA A 41 -8.19 14.49 -3.49
N ILE A 42 -8.38 14.73 -2.20
CA ILE A 42 -7.69 13.98 -1.13
C ILE A 42 -8.02 12.49 -1.21
N ILE A 43 -9.30 12.12 -1.33
CA ILE A 43 -9.74 10.73 -1.49
C ILE A 43 -9.07 10.07 -2.71
N ALA A 44 -9.05 10.76 -3.85
CA ALA A 44 -8.43 10.26 -5.07
C ALA A 44 -6.91 10.05 -4.89
N ILE A 45 -6.21 10.99 -4.25
CA ILE A 45 -4.77 10.91 -3.96
C ILE A 45 -4.47 9.71 -3.04
N LEU A 46 -5.24 9.55 -1.96
CA LEU A 46 -5.08 8.46 -1.00
C LEU A 46 -5.31 7.10 -1.67
N SER A 47 -6.39 6.96 -2.44
CA SER A 47 -6.70 5.75 -3.20
C SER A 47 -5.60 5.45 -4.23
N ALA A 48 -5.13 6.45 -4.99
CA ALA A 48 -4.08 6.28 -5.99
C ALA A 48 -2.75 5.85 -5.36
N ALA A 49 -2.38 6.41 -4.21
CA ALA A 49 -1.17 6.04 -3.48
C ALA A 49 -1.21 4.56 -3.01
N LEU A 50 -2.32 4.11 -2.41
CA LEU A 50 -2.50 2.72 -2.01
C LEU A 50 -2.53 1.78 -3.23
N PHE A 51 -3.23 2.17 -4.30
CA PHE A 51 -3.27 1.40 -5.55
C PHE A 51 -1.87 1.23 -6.13
N TRP A 52 -1.07 2.29 -6.17
CA TRP A 52 0.31 2.25 -6.66
C TRP A 52 1.17 1.28 -5.86
N MET A 53 1.11 1.36 -4.52
CA MET A 53 1.82 0.42 -3.63
C MET A 53 1.36 -1.03 -3.86
N GLY A 54 0.06 -1.26 -3.98
CA GLY A 54 -0.53 -2.57 -4.22
C GLY A 54 -0.10 -3.16 -5.57
N ALA A 55 -0.17 -2.36 -6.64
CA ALA A 55 0.30 -2.74 -7.96
C ALA A 55 1.80 -3.06 -7.96
N ALA A 56 2.62 -2.24 -7.32
CA ALA A 56 4.05 -2.48 -7.17
C ALA A 56 4.34 -3.79 -6.42
N CYS A 57 3.62 -4.08 -5.33
CA CYS A 57 3.72 -5.34 -4.61
C CYS A 57 3.33 -6.55 -5.47
N VAL A 58 2.19 -6.49 -6.18
CA VAL A 58 1.76 -7.58 -7.08
C VAL A 58 2.80 -7.82 -8.18
N LEU A 59 3.32 -6.75 -8.80
CA LEU A 59 4.34 -6.87 -9.82
C LEU A 59 5.66 -7.43 -9.26
N ASN A 60 6.08 -7.01 -8.06
CA ASN A 60 7.28 -7.55 -7.40
C ASN A 60 7.10 -9.03 -7.06
N ALA A 61 5.96 -9.42 -6.49
CA ALA A 61 5.62 -10.81 -6.20
C ALA A 61 5.59 -11.68 -7.47
N ARG A 62 5.07 -11.17 -8.59
CA ARG A 62 5.11 -11.87 -9.88
C ARG A 62 6.53 -12.05 -10.43
N ARG A 63 7.42 -11.09 -10.19
CA ARG A 63 8.81 -11.14 -10.70
C ARG A 63 9.73 -12.01 -9.86
N CYS A 64 9.71 -11.84 -8.54
CA CYS A 64 10.69 -12.43 -7.64
C CYS A 64 10.07 -13.30 -6.53
N ARG A 65 8.74 -13.45 -6.48
CA ARG A 65 8.01 -14.23 -5.46
C ARG A 65 8.25 -13.78 -4.03
N ARG A 66 8.51 -12.48 -3.81
CA ARG A 66 8.68 -11.90 -2.47
C ARG A 66 7.42 -12.12 -1.64
N ARG A 67 7.57 -12.76 -0.47
CA ARG A 67 6.46 -13.23 0.36
C ARG A 67 5.61 -12.11 0.91
N HIS A 68 6.19 -11.08 1.54
CA HIS A 68 5.38 -9.99 2.07
C HIS A 68 4.59 -9.29 0.95
N CYS A 69 5.19 -9.10 -0.24
CA CYS A 69 4.55 -8.50 -1.41
C CYS A 69 3.36 -9.32 -1.93
N PHE A 70 3.42 -10.65 -1.79
CA PHE A 70 2.32 -11.53 -2.19
C PHE A 70 1.05 -11.27 -1.36
N TYR A 71 1.21 -10.99 -0.07
CA TYR A 71 0.10 -10.68 0.84
C TYR A 71 -0.27 -9.19 0.85
N SER A 72 0.72 -8.30 0.89
CA SER A 72 0.49 -6.85 0.97
C SER A 72 -0.10 -6.27 -0.30
N GLY A 73 0.17 -6.86 -1.47
CA GLY A 73 -0.42 -6.46 -2.76
C GLY A 73 -1.95 -6.40 -2.70
N PRO A 74 -2.64 -7.54 -2.46
CA PRO A 74 -4.09 -7.57 -2.28
C PRO A 74 -4.59 -6.64 -1.16
N ILE A 75 -3.90 -6.58 -0.02
CA ILE A 75 -4.28 -5.69 1.10
C ILE A 75 -4.32 -4.24 0.66
N PHE A 76 -3.29 -3.75 -0.04
CA PHE A 76 -3.25 -2.38 -0.54
C PHE A 76 -4.30 -2.09 -1.61
N LEU A 77 -4.56 -3.03 -2.53
CA LEU A 77 -5.58 -2.86 -3.56
C LEU A 77 -7.00 -2.80 -2.94
N LEU A 78 -7.28 -3.63 -1.95
CA LEU A 78 -8.53 -3.58 -1.18
C LEU A 78 -8.62 -2.29 -0.36
N GLY A 79 -7.52 -1.84 0.24
CA GLY A 79 -7.46 -0.56 0.94
C GLY A 79 -7.74 0.64 0.02
N ALA A 80 -7.21 0.64 -1.20
CA ALA A 80 -7.50 1.66 -2.20
C ALA A 80 -9.00 1.71 -2.54
N LEU A 81 -9.62 0.55 -2.76
CA LEU A 81 -11.06 0.46 -2.96
C LEU A 81 -11.85 0.93 -1.74
N ALA A 82 -11.44 0.53 -0.54
CA ALA A 82 -12.10 0.92 0.71
C ALA A 82 -12.03 2.44 0.94
N VAL A 83 -10.92 3.10 0.58
CA VAL A 83 -10.80 4.57 0.63
C VAL A 83 -11.84 5.23 -0.28
N LEU A 84 -12.06 4.71 -1.49
CA LEU A 84 -13.09 5.23 -2.39
C LEU A 84 -14.50 5.03 -1.82
N LEU A 85 -14.80 3.83 -1.33
CA LEU A 85 -16.13 3.51 -0.80
C LEU A 85 -16.48 4.33 0.44
N VAL A 86 -15.52 4.50 1.35
CA VAL A 86 -15.73 5.23 2.61
C VAL A 86 -15.63 6.73 2.41
N GLY A 87 -14.66 7.20 1.63
CA GLY A 87 -14.47 8.63 1.37
C GLY A 87 -15.60 9.25 0.55
N LEU A 88 -16.19 8.50 -0.38
CA LEU A 88 -17.36 8.95 -1.14
C LEU A 88 -18.69 8.67 -0.43
N GLU A 89 -18.65 8.29 0.85
CA GLU A 89 -19.81 8.01 1.70
C GLU A 89 -20.75 6.91 1.16
N ILE A 90 -20.26 6.02 0.29
CA ILE A 90 -20.99 4.83 -0.16
C ILE A 90 -21.15 3.85 1.02
N ILE A 91 -20.16 3.80 1.90
CA ILE A 91 -20.17 3.06 3.16
C ILE A 91 -19.83 4.04 4.28
N SER A 92 -20.70 4.17 5.29
CA SER A 92 -20.45 5.01 6.45
C SER A 92 -19.67 4.27 7.54
N LEU A 93 -18.52 4.81 7.93
CA LEU A 93 -17.71 4.35 9.08
C LEU A 93 -17.55 5.44 10.16
N GLY A 94 -18.36 6.51 10.09
CA GLY A 94 -18.23 7.68 10.95
C GLY A 94 -17.15 8.66 10.49
N GLU A 95 -16.92 9.70 11.31
CA GLU A 95 -16.02 10.82 11.01
C GLU A 95 -14.57 10.36 10.77
N ASP A 96 -14.12 9.34 11.50
CA ASP A 96 -12.77 8.78 11.39
C ASP A 96 -12.63 7.70 10.30
N GLY A 97 -13.65 7.49 9.45
CA GLY A 97 -13.71 6.36 8.51
C GLY A 97 -12.47 6.23 7.61
N LEU A 98 -12.00 7.33 7.03
CA LEU A 98 -10.78 7.34 6.19
C LEU A 98 -9.51 7.00 6.99
N VAL A 99 -9.39 7.53 8.21
CA VAL A 99 -8.26 7.27 9.11
C VAL A 99 -8.23 5.79 9.49
N ILE A 100 -9.39 5.21 9.82
CA ILE A 100 -9.53 3.79 10.14
C ILE A 100 -9.12 2.92 8.96
N VAL A 101 -9.63 3.20 7.74
CA VAL A 101 -9.30 2.42 6.54
C VAL A 101 -7.80 2.44 6.26
N ILE A 102 -7.18 3.62 6.27
CA ILE A 102 -5.74 3.76 6.00
C ILE A 102 -4.93 3.06 7.10
N GLY A 103 -5.25 3.32 8.37
CA GLY A 103 -4.55 2.74 9.52
C GLY A 103 -4.60 1.21 9.52
N VAL A 104 -5.77 0.62 9.29
CA VAL A 104 -5.95 -0.84 9.17
C VAL A 104 -5.18 -1.38 7.97
N THR A 105 -5.29 -0.75 6.80
CA THR A 105 -4.58 -1.18 5.58
C THR A 105 -3.08 -1.22 5.80
N LEU A 106 -2.50 -0.15 6.34
CA LEU A 106 -1.06 -0.07 6.61
C LEU A 106 -0.61 -1.05 7.68
N SER A 107 -1.40 -1.23 8.75
CA SER A 107 -1.08 -2.18 9.83
C SER A 107 -1.09 -3.62 9.34
N LEU A 108 -2.10 -4.00 8.55
CA LEU A 108 -2.18 -5.33 7.93
C LEU A 108 -1.04 -5.53 6.93
N ALA A 109 -0.73 -4.54 6.08
CA ALA A 109 0.36 -4.65 5.13
C ALA A 109 1.72 -4.77 5.84
N LEU A 110 1.95 -4.02 6.92
CA LEU A 110 3.18 -4.09 7.69
C LEU A 110 3.33 -5.44 8.41
N SER A 111 2.24 -5.99 8.96
CA SER A 111 2.29 -7.29 9.63
C SER A 111 2.71 -8.44 8.69
N THR A 112 2.53 -8.29 7.37
CA THR A 112 3.00 -9.29 6.39
C THR A 112 4.53 -9.48 6.41
N TYR A 113 5.31 -8.50 6.88
CA TYR A 113 6.76 -8.66 7.06
C TYR A 113 7.11 -9.72 8.10
N LEU A 114 6.23 -9.97 9.09
CA LEU A 114 6.41 -11.01 10.10
C LEU A 114 6.42 -12.43 9.49
N THR A 115 5.87 -12.59 8.27
CA THR A 115 5.88 -13.89 7.58
C THR A 115 7.27 -14.28 7.07
N GLU A 116 8.16 -13.32 6.82
CA GLU A 116 9.48 -13.58 6.26
C GLU A 116 10.47 -14.23 7.22
N PRO A 117 10.62 -13.81 8.49
CA PRO A 117 11.48 -14.51 9.44
C PRO A 117 10.95 -15.91 9.79
N VAL A 118 9.64 -16.14 9.70
CA VAL A 118 9.02 -17.42 10.04
C VAL A 118 9.08 -18.42 8.88
N PHE A 119 8.83 -17.97 7.65
CA PHE A 119 8.66 -18.85 6.49
C PHE A 119 9.64 -18.58 5.34
N GLY A 120 10.58 -17.65 5.50
CA GLY A 120 11.52 -17.23 4.47
C GLY A 120 10.99 -16.08 3.58
N LYS A 121 11.91 -15.37 2.94
CA LYS A 121 11.64 -14.15 2.16
C LYS A 121 10.88 -14.38 0.86
N TYR A 122 11.01 -15.57 0.27
CA TYR A 122 10.42 -15.90 -1.02
C TYR A 122 9.48 -17.09 -0.87
N ILE A 123 8.47 -17.15 -1.75
CA ILE A 123 7.57 -18.29 -1.88
C ILE A 123 8.15 -19.18 -2.97
N ASP A 124 8.33 -20.46 -2.68
CA ASP A 124 8.79 -21.45 -3.65
C ASP A 124 7.74 -21.74 -4.75
#